data_AF-A0A847YME1-F1
#
_entry.id   AF-A0A847YME1-F1
#
_cell.length_a   1.000
_cell.length_b   1.000
_cell.length_c   1.000
_cell.angle_alpha   90.00
_cell.angle_beta   90.00
_cell.angle_gamma   90.00
#
_symmetry.space_group_name_H-M   'P 1'
#
loop_
_entity.id
_entity.type
_entity.pdbx_description
1 polymer ?
#
loop_
_entity_poly.entity_id
_entity_poly.type
_entity_poly.pdbx_seq_one_letter_code
_entity_poly.pdbx_strand_id
1 'polypeptide(L)'
;MTHKKISLTCLALLLSAATALPTAAAAKDDTPAAQSVNVTTIGKVSCIASSIEKNADGSLKKCVLAENKTIPGADITCAAKGAITLNADGSVQQCILAFDRSYPEPVGVVCDDGHPIGLYPNGTLAKCTIAADGFARVLGGTCAAHQPVEVYPDGQLKSCVANVEKKVAAAPTKEVYVTEFTCAAKQETAFYANGKVKQCTPTEPIYMRGKGTCMAGEPIALQEDGKVAQCTYTYPLYQNKSCKVESKVSFHANGFFKDCTLPEDKAVGKAVCKADAPVSYRPDGAVASCTLAAPTELAPGKTVPANTIVNIDEKQVITVKEAAPPVPVKPAAPAQPAAQPAPAKK
;
A
#
# COMPACT_ATOMS: atom_id res chain seq x y z
N MET A 1 52.60 5.06 -24.77
CA MET A 1 51.94 3.74 -24.70
C MET A 1 50.46 3.97 -24.98
N THR A 2 50.08 4.01 -26.26
CA THR A 2 49.50 2.95 -27.10
C THR A 2 48.03 3.27 -27.40
N HIS A 3 47.85 4.03 -28.48
CA HIS A 3 46.57 4.23 -29.17
C HIS A 3 46.02 2.90 -29.67
N LYS A 4 44.78 2.57 -29.33
CA LYS A 4 44.08 1.42 -29.91
C LYS A 4 43.06 1.94 -30.95
N LYS A 5 43.47 1.86 -32.22
CA LYS A 5 42.58 1.93 -33.38
C LYS A 5 41.70 0.69 -33.38
N ILE A 6 40.38 0.83 -33.53
CA ILE A 6 39.50 -0.28 -33.89
C ILE A 6 39.07 -0.08 -35.33
N SER A 7 39.37 -1.11 -36.11
CA SER A 7 39.29 -1.20 -37.56
C SER A 7 37.87 -1.49 -38.02
N LEU A 8 37.52 -0.82 -39.12
CA LEU A 8 36.34 -0.97 -39.94
C LEU A 8 36.63 -2.04 -41.01
N THR A 9 35.94 -3.21 -41.01
CA THR A 9 35.58 -4.00 -42.22
C THR A 9 34.96 -5.37 -41.89
N CYS A 10 33.76 -5.62 -42.43
CA CYS A 10 33.19 -6.90 -42.91
C CYS A 10 31.77 -6.54 -43.37
N LEU A 11 31.47 -6.22 -44.63
CA LEU A 11 31.56 -7.00 -45.87
C LEU A 11 30.80 -8.34 -45.85
N ALA A 12 29.48 -8.20 -46.04
CA ALA A 12 28.71 -8.78 -47.15
C ALA A 12 28.03 -10.16 -47.02
N LEU A 13 26.93 -10.21 -47.78
CA LEU A 13 26.10 -11.35 -48.21
C LEU A 13 25.32 -12.08 -47.12
N LEU A 14 23.99 -12.01 -47.22
CA LEU A 14 23.11 -13.18 -47.15
C LEU A 14 21.75 -12.89 -47.80
N LEU A 15 21.59 -13.53 -48.96
CA LEU A 15 20.39 -14.07 -49.61
C LEU A 15 19.01 -13.49 -49.24
N SER A 16 18.44 -12.80 -50.23
CA SER A 16 17.00 -12.75 -50.50
C SER A 16 16.45 -14.16 -50.82
N ALA A 17 15.73 -14.75 -49.86
CA ALA A 17 14.88 -15.91 -50.10
C ALA A 17 13.43 -15.44 -50.27
N ALA A 18 12.95 -15.42 -51.52
CA ALA A 18 11.54 -15.28 -51.84
C ALA A 18 10.84 -16.61 -51.58
N THR A 19 10.23 -16.76 -50.39
CA THR A 19 9.31 -17.87 -50.12
C THR A 19 7.93 -17.51 -50.64
N ALA A 20 7.44 -18.33 -51.58
CA ALA A 20 6.09 -18.27 -52.11
C ALA A 20 5.05 -18.31 -50.98
N LEU A 21 4.07 -17.41 -51.04
CA LEU A 21 2.92 -17.42 -50.14
C LEU A 21 2.10 -18.70 -50.38
N PRO A 22 1.73 -19.46 -49.33
CA PRO A 22 0.66 -20.43 -49.45
C PRO A 22 -0.66 -19.69 -49.67
N THR A 23 -1.35 -20.02 -50.76
CA THR A 23 -2.77 -19.69 -50.96
C THR A 23 -3.56 -20.24 -49.78
N ALA A 24 -4.06 -19.34 -48.93
CA ALA A 24 -4.94 -19.65 -47.82
C ALA A 24 -6.22 -20.28 -48.38
N ALA A 25 -6.43 -21.57 -48.06
CA ALA A 25 -7.72 -22.20 -48.19
C ALA A 25 -8.71 -21.45 -47.28
N ALA A 26 -9.86 -21.08 -47.83
CA ALA A 26 -10.95 -20.45 -47.11
C ALA A 26 -11.38 -21.34 -45.93
N ALA A 27 -10.95 -20.97 -44.72
CA ALA A 27 -11.49 -21.53 -43.50
C ALA A 27 -12.97 -21.12 -43.43
N LYS A 28 -13.85 -22.11 -43.26
CA LYS A 28 -15.26 -21.85 -42.96
C LYS A 28 -15.31 -21.02 -41.69
N ASP A 29 -15.90 -19.84 -41.83
CA ASP A 29 -16.11 -18.87 -40.78
C ASP A 29 -17.17 -19.40 -39.81
N ASP A 30 -16.77 -20.27 -38.89
CA ASP A 30 -17.57 -20.69 -37.73
C ASP A 30 -17.57 -19.55 -36.69
N THR A 31 -17.92 -18.33 -37.10
CA THR A 31 -18.17 -17.22 -36.18
C THR A 31 -19.35 -17.64 -35.29
N PRO A 32 -19.15 -17.86 -33.99
CA PRO A 32 -20.23 -18.26 -33.09
C PRO A 32 -21.31 -17.18 -33.13
N ALA A 33 -22.54 -17.59 -33.42
CA ALA A 33 -23.70 -16.71 -33.48
C ALA A 33 -23.70 -15.78 -32.25
N ALA A 34 -23.64 -14.47 -32.49
CA ALA A 34 -23.58 -13.47 -31.44
C ALA A 34 -24.75 -13.68 -30.48
N GLN A 35 -24.46 -14.16 -29.27
CA GLN A 35 -25.46 -14.30 -28.22
C GLN A 35 -25.99 -12.90 -27.91
N SER A 36 -27.30 -12.69 -28.10
CA SER A 36 -27.96 -11.44 -27.77
C SER A 36 -27.83 -11.19 -26.26
N VAL A 37 -26.98 -10.23 -25.88
CA VAL A 37 -26.84 -9.82 -24.48
C VAL A 37 -28.04 -8.95 -24.12
N ASN A 38 -28.79 -9.33 -23.08
CA ASN A 38 -29.88 -8.50 -22.58
C ASN A 38 -29.30 -7.23 -21.94
N VAL A 39 -29.55 -6.08 -22.56
CA VAL A 39 -29.12 -4.76 -22.06
C VAL A 39 -30.28 -4.08 -21.35
N THR A 40 -30.03 -3.51 -20.17
CA THR A 40 -30.99 -2.71 -19.41
C THR A 40 -30.39 -1.34 -19.15
N THR A 41 -31.16 -0.29 -19.45
CA THR A 41 -30.73 1.10 -19.24
C THR A 41 -31.29 1.61 -17.92
N ILE A 42 -30.42 2.07 -17.02
CA ILE A 42 -30.80 2.73 -15.77
C ILE A 42 -30.28 4.16 -15.80
N GLY A 43 -31.21 5.13 -15.86
CA GLY A 43 -30.85 6.53 -16.07
C GLY A 43 -30.14 6.71 -17.41
N LYS A 44 -28.87 7.15 -17.38
CA LYS A 44 -28.04 7.36 -18.59
C LYS A 44 -27.06 6.21 -18.87
N VAL A 45 -27.08 5.13 -18.08
CA VAL A 45 -26.09 4.05 -18.16
C VAL A 45 -26.73 2.77 -18.72
N SER A 46 -26.14 2.24 -19.80
CA SER A 46 -26.53 0.98 -20.44
C SER A 46 -25.73 -0.16 -19.80
N CYS A 47 -26.40 -1.04 -19.06
CA CYS A 47 -25.78 -2.14 -18.33
C CYS A 47 -26.20 -3.51 -18.89
N ILE A 48 -25.34 -4.52 -18.75
CA ILE A 48 -25.72 -5.93 -18.94
C ILE A 48 -26.69 -6.32 -17.81
N ALA A 49 -27.90 -6.74 -18.16
CA ALA A 49 -29.00 -6.92 -17.21
C ALA A 49 -28.66 -7.84 -16.02
N SER A 50 -27.87 -8.89 -16.25
CA SER A 50 -27.46 -9.87 -15.23
C SER A 50 -26.42 -9.35 -14.23
N SER A 51 -25.88 -8.15 -14.43
CA SER A 51 -24.79 -7.58 -13.63
C SER A 51 -25.21 -6.43 -12.71
N ILE A 52 -26.48 -6.04 -12.73
CA ILE A 52 -26.96 -4.83 -12.07
C ILE A 52 -27.13 -5.07 -10.57
N GLU A 53 -26.41 -4.27 -9.77
CA GLU A 53 -26.62 -4.12 -8.34
C GLU A 53 -27.17 -2.71 -8.06
N LYS A 54 -28.21 -2.61 -7.24
CA LYS A 54 -28.85 -1.35 -6.85
C LYS A 54 -28.60 -1.03 -5.37
N ASN A 55 -28.60 0.25 -5.03
CA ASN A 55 -28.66 0.72 -3.65
C ASN A 55 -30.08 0.50 -3.07
N ALA A 56 -30.23 0.72 -1.76
CA ALA A 56 -31.51 0.56 -1.06
C ALA A 56 -32.60 1.52 -1.58
N ASP A 57 -32.22 2.67 -2.11
CA ASP A 57 -33.11 3.65 -2.76
C ASP A 57 -33.44 3.31 -4.22
N GLY A 58 -32.94 2.19 -4.74
CA GLY A 58 -33.12 1.75 -6.12
C GLY A 58 -32.18 2.38 -7.15
N SER A 59 -31.30 3.30 -6.74
CA SER A 59 -30.26 3.88 -7.62
C SER A 59 -29.24 2.82 -8.04
N LEU A 60 -28.59 3.01 -9.19
CA LEU A 60 -27.58 2.09 -9.70
C LEU A 60 -26.32 2.17 -8.81
N LYS A 61 -25.91 1.04 -8.23
CA LYS A 61 -24.69 0.93 -7.43
C LYS A 61 -23.52 0.40 -8.26
N LYS A 62 -23.74 -0.66 -9.02
CA LYS A 62 -22.70 -1.34 -9.80
C LYS A 62 -23.31 -2.07 -10.99
N CYS A 63 -22.60 -2.11 -12.11
CA CYS A 63 -22.94 -2.99 -13.23
C CYS A 63 -21.74 -3.24 -14.14
N VAL A 64 -21.92 -4.09 -15.15
CA VAL A 64 -21.03 -4.21 -16.31
C VAL A 64 -21.64 -3.42 -17.47
N LEU A 65 -20.86 -2.53 -18.07
CA LEU A 65 -21.33 -1.68 -19.16
C LEU A 65 -21.56 -2.48 -20.45
N ALA A 66 -22.63 -2.17 -21.17
CA ALA A 66 -22.90 -2.79 -22.47
C ALA A 66 -22.06 -2.19 -23.61
N GLU A 67 -21.68 -0.92 -23.48
CA GLU A 67 -20.97 -0.11 -24.48
C GLU A 67 -20.00 0.86 -23.79
N ASN A 68 -19.06 1.43 -24.55
CA ASN A 68 -18.20 2.49 -24.02
C ASN A 68 -19.09 3.66 -23.59
N LYS A 69 -18.94 4.13 -22.35
CA LYS A 69 -19.82 5.16 -21.82
C LYS A 69 -19.05 6.27 -21.12
N THR A 70 -19.24 7.49 -21.61
CA THR A 70 -18.85 8.69 -20.87
C THR A 70 -19.90 8.97 -19.80
N ILE A 71 -19.49 8.94 -18.54
CA ILE A 71 -20.38 9.19 -17.41
C ILE A 71 -20.36 10.68 -17.06
N PRO A 72 -21.53 11.35 -16.95
CA PRO A 72 -21.59 12.76 -16.62
C PRO A 72 -20.85 13.10 -15.31
N GLY A 73 -20.13 14.22 -15.28
CA GLY A 73 -19.49 14.76 -14.08
C GLY A 73 -18.05 14.30 -13.82
N ALA A 74 -17.55 13.30 -14.55
CA ALA A 74 -16.19 12.80 -14.37
C ALA A 74 -15.27 13.00 -15.60
N ASP A 75 -15.82 13.43 -16.74
CA ASP A 75 -15.11 13.53 -18.04
C ASP A 75 -14.28 12.27 -18.39
N ILE A 76 -14.69 11.10 -17.90
CA ILE A 76 -14.07 9.80 -18.21
C ILE A 76 -15.01 8.94 -19.04
N THR A 77 -14.42 8.14 -19.93
CA THR A 77 -15.12 7.12 -20.70
C THR A 77 -14.74 5.75 -20.17
N CYS A 78 -15.73 5.04 -19.65
CA CYS A 78 -15.56 3.69 -19.14
C CYS A 78 -15.78 2.68 -20.26
N ALA A 79 -14.99 1.61 -20.28
CA ALA A 79 -14.96 0.60 -21.33
C ALA A 79 -16.22 -0.28 -21.34
N ALA A 80 -16.67 -0.62 -22.54
CA ALA A 80 -17.66 -1.66 -22.78
C ALA A 80 -17.20 -2.96 -22.14
N LYS A 81 -18.15 -3.71 -21.57
CA LYS A 81 -17.89 -4.94 -20.81
C LYS A 81 -17.03 -4.74 -19.55
N GLY A 82 -16.65 -3.50 -19.23
CA GLY A 82 -15.97 -3.14 -17.99
C GLY A 82 -16.96 -3.00 -16.84
N ALA A 83 -16.53 -3.41 -15.64
CA ALA A 83 -17.27 -3.14 -14.41
C ALA A 83 -17.21 -1.65 -14.06
N ILE A 84 -18.34 -1.10 -13.62
CA ILE A 84 -18.47 0.26 -13.08
C ILE A 84 -19.13 0.19 -11.70
N THR A 85 -18.62 0.97 -10.77
CA THR A 85 -19.21 1.23 -9.44
C THR A 85 -19.47 2.72 -9.32
N LEU A 86 -20.66 3.08 -8.83
CA LEU A 86 -21.10 4.46 -8.63
C LEU A 86 -21.22 4.76 -7.13
N ASN A 87 -20.98 6.02 -6.77
CA ASN A 87 -21.34 6.56 -5.47
C ASN A 87 -22.87 6.73 -5.36
N ALA A 88 -23.37 7.00 -4.15
CA ALA A 88 -24.80 7.19 -3.91
C ALA A 88 -25.42 8.37 -4.69
N ASP A 89 -24.61 9.37 -5.04
CA ASP A 89 -25.01 10.52 -5.87
C ASP A 89 -24.98 10.22 -7.38
N GLY A 90 -24.62 9.00 -7.77
CA GLY A 90 -24.50 8.57 -9.17
C GLY A 90 -23.17 8.94 -9.85
N SER A 91 -22.25 9.62 -9.15
CA SER A 91 -20.89 9.86 -9.66
C SER A 91 -20.10 8.56 -9.76
N VAL A 92 -19.11 8.50 -10.67
CA VAL A 92 -18.27 7.30 -10.82
C VAL A 92 -17.33 7.17 -9.64
N GLN A 93 -17.37 6.01 -8.97
CA GLN A 93 -16.38 5.64 -7.95
C GLN A 93 -15.23 4.85 -8.56
N GLN A 94 -15.54 3.89 -9.43
CA GLN A 94 -14.54 3.05 -10.09
C GLN A 94 -15.06 2.58 -11.44
N CYS A 95 -14.21 2.52 -12.47
CA CYS A 95 -14.53 1.79 -13.71
C CYS A 95 -13.27 1.33 -14.45
N ILE A 96 -13.42 0.55 -15.52
CA ILE A 96 -12.33 0.26 -16.45
C ILE A 96 -12.25 1.38 -17.49
N LEU A 97 -11.08 1.97 -17.71
CA LEU A 97 -10.90 3.02 -18.71
C LEU A 97 -11.02 2.48 -20.14
N ALA A 98 -11.75 3.20 -21.01
CA ALA A 98 -11.84 2.87 -22.43
C ALA A 98 -10.65 3.39 -23.24
N PHE A 99 -10.00 4.46 -22.76
CA PHE A 99 -8.90 5.14 -23.40
C PHE A 99 -7.98 5.74 -22.33
N ASP A 100 -6.73 5.99 -22.70
CA ASP A 100 -5.79 6.70 -21.86
C ASP A 100 -6.38 8.03 -21.39
N ARG A 101 -6.20 8.33 -20.11
CA ARG A 101 -6.70 9.57 -19.52
C ARG A 101 -5.58 10.36 -18.87
N SER A 102 -5.31 11.54 -19.41
CA SER A 102 -4.40 12.50 -18.80
C SER A 102 -5.07 13.24 -17.63
N TYR A 103 -4.41 13.23 -16.48
CA TYR A 103 -4.72 14.05 -15.32
C TYR A 103 -3.62 15.11 -15.18
N PRO A 104 -3.93 16.39 -15.45
CA PRO A 104 -2.95 17.46 -15.39
C PRO A 104 -2.48 17.72 -13.95
N GLU A 105 -1.62 18.73 -13.77
CA GLU A 105 -1.18 19.16 -12.45
C GLU A 105 -2.38 19.46 -11.51
N PRO A 106 -2.26 19.15 -10.20
CA PRO A 106 -1.03 18.76 -9.49
C PRO A 106 -0.65 17.27 -9.61
N VAL A 107 -1.50 16.42 -10.19
CA VAL A 107 -1.25 14.97 -10.28
C VAL A 107 -0.17 14.66 -11.32
N GLY A 108 -0.35 15.12 -12.55
CA GLY A 108 0.64 14.95 -13.63
C GLY A 108 0.83 13.50 -14.11
N VAL A 109 -0.24 12.71 -14.24
CA VAL A 109 -0.17 11.31 -14.69
C VAL A 109 -1.08 11.03 -15.89
N VAL A 110 -0.75 10.01 -16.67
CA VAL A 110 -1.63 9.44 -17.70
C VAL A 110 -2.02 8.05 -17.25
N CYS A 111 -3.32 7.83 -17.01
CA CYS A 111 -3.85 6.53 -16.63
C CYS A 111 -4.06 5.66 -17.88
N ASP A 112 -3.61 4.41 -17.79
CA ASP A 112 -3.59 3.38 -18.85
C ASP A 112 -5.00 2.89 -19.19
N ASP A 113 -5.30 2.76 -20.48
CA ASP A 113 -6.54 2.17 -20.96
C ASP A 113 -6.64 0.68 -20.58
N GLY A 114 -7.87 0.16 -20.55
CA GLY A 114 -8.13 -1.23 -20.16
C GLY A 114 -7.93 -1.53 -18.67
N HIS A 115 -7.46 -0.57 -17.87
CA HIS A 115 -7.20 -0.75 -16.44
C HIS A 115 -8.25 -0.08 -15.54
N PRO A 116 -8.40 -0.56 -14.28
CA PRO A 116 -9.27 0.10 -13.32
C PRO A 116 -8.78 1.50 -12.95
N ILE A 117 -9.68 2.46 -13.01
CA ILE A 117 -9.54 3.79 -12.41
C ILE A 117 -10.47 3.91 -11.20
N GLY A 118 -9.98 4.50 -10.11
CA GLY A 118 -10.78 4.91 -8.97
C GLY A 118 -10.79 6.44 -8.85
N LEU A 119 -11.96 7.00 -8.54
CA LEU A 119 -12.18 8.42 -8.31
C LEU A 119 -12.73 8.66 -6.90
N TYR A 120 -12.40 9.83 -6.34
CA TYR A 120 -13.07 10.36 -5.17
C TYR A 120 -14.49 10.85 -5.52
N PRO A 121 -15.39 11.02 -4.54
CA PRO A 121 -16.74 11.53 -4.78
C PRO A 121 -16.80 12.89 -5.50
N ASN A 122 -15.76 13.71 -5.37
CA ASN A 122 -15.62 14.98 -6.09
C ASN A 122 -15.15 14.84 -7.55
N GLY A 123 -15.01 13.61 -8.06
CA GLY A 123 -14.54 13.31 -9.42
C GLY A 123 -13.02 13.37 -9.61
N THR A 124 -12.25 13.76 -8.60
CA THR A 124 -10.77 13.76 -8.69
C THR A 124 -10.23 12.34 -8.69
N LEU A 125 -9.07 12.14 -9.33
CA LEU A 125 -8.39 10.84 -9.36
C LEU A 125 -8.12 10.38 -7.92
N ALA A 126 -8.33 9.09 -7.64
CA ALA A 126 -7.93 8.44 -6.39
C ALA A 126 -6.85 7.39 -6.63
N LYS A 127 -6.98 6.60 -7.70
CA LYS A 127 -6.00 5.58 -8.11
C LYS A 127 -6.14 5.21 -9.57
N CYS A 128 -5.05 4.84 -10.23
CA CYS A 128 -5.06 4.19 -11.54
C CYS A 128 -3.75 3.46 -11.82
N THR A 129 -3.69 2.68 -12.90
CA THR A 129 -2.44 2.21 -13.50
C THR A 129 -1.93 3.28 -14.46
N ILE A 130 -0.64 3.63 -14.45
CA ILE A 130 -0.10 4.65 -15.36
C ILE A 130 0.37 4.06 -16.70
N ALA A 131 0.05 4.72 -17.81
CA ALA A 131 0.32 4.23 -19.17
C ALA A 131 1.80 4.28 -19.58
N ALA A 132 2.50 5.29 -19.09
CA ALA A 132 3.91 5.54 -19.38
C ALA A 132 4.61 6.06 -18.12
N ASP A 133 5.94 6.12 -18.17
CA ASP A 133 6.72 6.75 -17.11
C ASP A 133 6.23 8.20 -16.93
N GLY A 134 5.57 8.44 -15.80
CA GLY A 134 4.84 9.68 -15.53
C GLY A 134 5.58 10.57 -14.55
N PHE A 135 5.49 11.88 -14.77
CA PHE A 135 6.10 12.88 -13.90
C PHE A 135 5.12 13.29 -12.79
N ALA A 136 5.08 12.51 -11.69
CA ALA A 136 4.49 13.02 -10.46
C ALA A 136 5.45 14.06 -9.87
N ARG A 137 5.17 15.35 -10.11
CA ARG A 137 6.04 16.48 -9.76
C ARG A 137 6.37 16.61 -8.27
N VAL A 138 5.68 15.83 -7.44
CA VAL A 138 5.65 16.01 -5.99
C VAL A 138 7.04 15.93 -5.35
N LEU A 139 8.04 15.22 -5.87
CA LEU A 139 9.37 15.21 -5.25
C LEU A 139 10.51 14.68 -6.15
N GLY A 140 10.59 15.14 -7.39
CA GLY A 140 11.78 14.92 -8.25
C GLY A 140 12.06 13.48 -8.70
N GLY A 141 11.05 12.60 -8.68
CA GLY A 141 11.15 11.24 -9.21
C GLY A 141 9.95 10.89 -10.09
N THR A 142 10.14 9.97 -11.04
CA THR A 142 9.07 9.46 -11.91
C THR A 142 8.54 8.12 -11.37
N CYS A 143 7.24 7.87 -11.52
CA CYS A 143 6.67 6.56 -11.25
C CYS A 143 6.84 5.66 -12.48
N ALA A 144 7.05 4.36 -12.27
CA ALA A 144 7.29 3.39 -13.33
C ALA A 144 6.01 3.09 -14.12
N ALA A 145 6.12 3.02 -15.44
CA ALA A 145 5.03 2.66 -16.35
C ALA A 145 4.35 1.33 -15.97
N HIS A 146 3.06 1.24 -16.25
CA HIS A 146 2.18 0.11 -15.98
C HIS A 146 2.15 -0.33 -14.51
N GLN A 147 2.45 0.59 -13.59
CA GLN A 147 2.35 0.36 -12.15
C GLN A 147 1.16 1.13 -11.56
N PRO A 148 0.58 0.65 -10.45
CA PRO A 148 -0.47 1.37 -9.77
C PRO A 148 0.06 2.64 -9.11
N VAL A 149 -0.75 3.69 -9.12
CA VAL A 149 -0.56 4.92 -8.36
C VAL A 149 -1.79 5.18 -7.50
N GLU A 150 -1.57 5.71 -6.30
CA GLU A 150 -2.61 6.30 -5.47
C GLU A 150 -2.31 7.78 -5.26
N VAL A 151 -3.36 8.59 -5.18
CA VAL A 151 -3.26 10.02 -4.95
C VAL A 151 -4.22 10.44 -3.84
N TYR A 152 -3.87 11.49 -3.11
CA TYR A 152 -4.72 12.15 -2.14
C TYR A 152 -5.81 13.00 -2.84
N PRO A 153 -6.90 13.39 -2.13
CA PRO A 153 -7.95 14.23 -2.70
C PRO A 153 -7.49 15.61 -3.19
N ASP A 154 -6.35 16.10 -2.70
CA ASP A 154 -5.70 17.34 -3.15
C ASP A 154 -4.82 17.14 -4.40
N GLY A 155 -4.78 15.91 -4.94
CA GLY A 155 -4.00 15.50 -6.09
C GLY A 155 -2.52 15.23 -5.80
N GLN A 156 -2.09 15.29 -4.53
CA GLN A 156 -0.75 14.90 -4.14
C GLN A 156 -0.57 13.39 -4.26
N LEU A 157 0.62 12.95 -4.66
CA LEU A 157 0.92 11.52 -4.78
C LEU A 157 0.90 10.86 -3.39
N LYS A 158 0.20 9.74 -3.26
CA LYS A 158 0.10 8.96 -2.02
C LYS A 158 1.00 7.72 -2.06
N SER A 159 1.02 7.00 -3.17
CA SER A 159 1.98 5.92 -3.41
C SER A 159 2.21 5.67 -4.89
N CYS A 160 3.40 5.20 -5.24
CA CYS A 160 3.69 4.59 -6.54
C CYS A 160 4.95 3.72 -6.48
N VAL A 161 5.17 2.94 -7.53
CA VAL A 161 6.47 2.28 -7.77
C VAL A 161 7.42 3.29 -8.41
N ALA A 162 8.50 3.65 -7.71
CA ALA A 162 9.47 4.63 -8.22
C ALA A 162 10.27 4.05 -9.40
N ASN A 163 10.48 4.80 -10.48
CA ASN A 163 11.32 4.36 -11.61
C ASN A 163 12.81 4.60 -11.36
N VAL A 164 13.12 5.64 -10.59
CA VAL A 164 14.48 6.05 -10.24
C VAL A 164 14.69 5.98 -8.73
N GLU A 165 15.95 5.83 -8.35
CA GLU A 165 16.35 5.96 -6.97
C GLU A 165 16.02 7.36 -6.43
N LYS A 166 15.59 7.42 -5.18
CA LYS A 166 15.18 8.68 -4.56
C LYS A 166 15.99 8.96 -3.30
N LYS A 167 16.72 10.07 -3.31
CA LYS A 167 17.41 10.56 -2.12
C LYS A 167 16.42 11.15 -1.13
N VAL A 168 16.53 10.73 0.12
CA VAL A 168 15.82 11.28 1.27
C VAL A 168 16.81 12.13 2.05
N ALA A 169 16.52 13.43 2.15
CA ALA A 169 17.35 14.36 2.87
C ALA A 169 17.46 13.97 4.36
N ALA A 170 18.63 14.22 4.95
CA ALA A 170 18.86 14.02 6.37
C ALA A 170 17.84 14.82 7.21
N ALA A 171 17.37 14.23 8.30
CA ALA A 171 16.51 14.87 9.30
C ALA A 171 17.33 15.10 10.59
N PRO A 172 18.07 16.22 10.70
CA PRO A 172 18.91 16.47 11.86
C PRO A 172 18.07 16.82 13.09
N THR A 173 18.19 16.05 14.16
CA THR A 173 17.73 16.49 15.49
C THR A 173 18.82 16.31 16.54
N LYS A 174 18.66 17.01 17.67
CA LYS A 174 19.62 17.03 18.78
C LYS A 174 19.87 15.63 19.37
N GLU A 175 18.94 14.69 19.20
CA GLU A 175 18.95 13.38 19.86
C GLU A 175 19.06 12.19 18.89
N VAL A 176 18.49 12.29 17.68
CA VAL A 176 18.63 11.27 16.63
C VAL A 176 18.92 11.94 15.29
N TYR A 177 20.08 11.63 14.73
CA TYR A 177 20.45 12.00 13.37
C TYR A 177 20.15 10.82 12.45
N VAL A 178 19.24 11.02 11.51
CA VAL A 178 19.09 10.15 10.34
C VAL A 178 19.97 10.73 9.25
N THR A 179 20.94 9.95 8.77
CA THR A 179 21.78 10.35 7.63
C THR A 179 20.93 10.46 6.36
N GLU A 180 21.42 11.21 5.37
CA GLU A 180 20.86 11.09 4.02
C GLU A 180 20.93 9.62 3.59
N PHE A 181 19.88 9.14 2.91
CA PHE A 181 19.84 7.78 2.37
C PHE A 181 19.01 7.74 1.09
N THR A 182 19.15 6.66 0.33
CA THR A 182 18.49 6.49 -0.96
C THR A 182 17.44 5.39 -0.91
N CYS A 183 16.21 5.69 -1.34
CA CYS A 183 15.16 4.71 -1.60
C CYS A 183 15.41 4.03 -2.96
N ALA A 184 15.25 2.71 -2.99
CA ALA A 184 15.46 1.86 -4.15
C ALA A 184 14.44 2.15 -5.27
N ALA A 185 14.95 2.14 -6.51
CA ALA A 185 14.11 2.11 -7.69
C ALA A 185 13.30 0.79 -7.76
N LYS A 186 12.20 0.82 -8.50
CA LYS A 186 11.29 -0.30 -8.77
C LYS A 186 10.68 -0.91 -7.51
N GLN A 187 10.66 -0.16 -6.41
CA GLN A 187 10.01 -0.52 -5.17
C GLN A 187 8.86 0.46 -4.91
N GLU A 188 7.82 -0.03 -4.23
CA GLU A 188 6.73 0.83 -3.80
C GLU A 188 7.24 1.87 -2.80
N THR A 189 6.90 3.12 -3.07
CA THR A 189 7.19 4.27 -2.22
C THR A 189 5.87 4.96 -1.91
N ALA A 190 5.63 5.20 -0.61
CA ALA A 190 4.49 5.99 -0.16
C ALA A 190 4.94 7.37 0.31
N PHE A 191 4.05 8.34 0.20
CA PHE A 191 4.28 9.73 0.56
C PHE A 191 3.21 10.24 1.52
N TYR A 192 3.56 11.27 2.28
CA TYR A 192 2.61 12.12 2.97
C TYR A 192 1.98 13.12 1.99
N ALA A 193 0.85 13.71 2.34
CA ALA A 193 0.19 14.72 1.51
C ALA A 193 1.08 15.97 1.26
N ASN A 194 2.01 16.27 2.16
CA ASN A 194 3.02 17.32 1.96
C ASN A 194 4.15 16.93 0.98
N GLY A 195 4.04 15.75 0.36
CA GLY A 195 4.98 15.17 -0.59
C GLY A 195 6.09 14.34 0.04
N LYS A 196 6.46 14.54 1.32
CA LYS A 196 7.58 13.83 1.97
C LYS A 196 7.40 12.31 1.94
N VAL A 197 8.53 11.60 1.86
CA VAL A 197 8.52 10.13 1.89
C VAL A 197 7.95 9.65 3.23
N LYS A 198 6.95 8.78 3.16
CA LYS A 198 6.31 8.12 4.30
C LYS A 198 6.83 6.70 4.47
N GLN A 199 7.08 5.99 3.37
CA GLN A 199 7.59 4.63 3.39
C GLN A 199 8.38 4.38 2.11
N CYS A 200 9.50 3.68 2.22
CA CYS A 200 10.26 3.18 1.06
C CYS A 200 11.18 2.02 1.47
N THR A 201 11.88 1.44 0.50
CA THR A 201 12.93 0.45 0.74
C THR A 201 14.29 1.11 0.51
N PRO A 202 15.15 1.28 1.52
CA PRO A 202 16.45 1.91 1.36
C PRO A 202 17.45 0.98 0.64
N THR A 203 18.33 1.54 -0.19
CA THR A 203 19.41 0.78 -0.87
C THR A 203 20.61 0.52 0.04
N GLU A 204 20.74 1.29 1.12
CA GLU A 204 21.86 1.26 2.05
C GLU A 204 21.38 1.27 3.50
N PRO A 205 22.19 0.77 4.46
CA PRO A 205 21.80 0.78 5.86
C PRO A 205 21.66 2.22 6.38
N ILE A 206 20.60 2.49 7.14
CA ILE A 206 20.35 3.83 7.68
C ILE A 206 20.92 3.90 9.09
N TYR A 207 21.96 4.71 9.26
CA TYR A 207 22.61 4.89 10.56
C TYR A 207 21.82 5.88 11.42
N MET A 208 21.43 5.44 12.62
CA MET A 208 20.78 6.25 13.64
C MET A 208 21.76 6.45 14.79
N ARG A 209 22.37 7.63 14.85
CA ARG A 209 23.42 7.94 15.85
C ARG A 209 22.96 7.60 17.28
N GLY A 210 23.70 6.70 17.95
CA GLY A 210 23.42 6.28 19.33
C GLY A 210 22.26 5.29 19.51
N LYS A 211 21.57 4.89 18.43
CA LYS A 211 20.42 3.98 18.48
C LYS A 211 20.59 2.72 17.64
N GLY A 212 21.55 2.66 16.72
CA GLY A 212 21.88 1.50 15.87
C GLY A 212 21.60 1.77 14.40
N THR A 213 21.27 0.73 13.63
CA THR A 213 21.14 0.84 12.16
C THR A 213 19.82 0.19 11.70
N CYS A 214 19.18 0.76 10.69
CA CYS A 214 18.10 0.08 9.96
C CYS A 214 18.66 -0.68 8.77
N MET A 215 18.15 -1.89 8.53
CA MET A 215 18.61 -2.78 7.47
C MET A 215 18.31 -2.20 6.08
N ALA A 216 19.27 -2.33 5.15
CA ALA A 216 19.08 -2.05 3.73
C ALA A 216 18.18 -3.11 3.09
N GLY A 217 17.46 -2.77 2.02
CA GLY A 217 16.61 -3.70 1.29
C GLY A 217 15.29 -4.06 2.00
N GLU A 218 15.09 -3.58 3.22
CA GLU A 218 13.89 -3.81 4.02
C GLU A 218 13.01 -2.55 4.09
N PRO A 219 11.68 -2.66 3.96
CA PRO A 219 10.80 -1.50 4.06
C PRO A 219 10.96 -0.76 5.39
N ILE A 220 11.10 0.56 5.30
CA ILE A 220 11.10 1.49 6.45
C ILE A 220 9.88 2.39 6.37
N ALA A 221 9.37 2.79 7.53
CA ALA A 221 8.44 3.90 7.64
C ALA A 221 9.17 5.11 8.22
N LEU A 222 8.86 6.29 7.68
CA LEU A 222 9.32 7.58 8.15
C LEU A 222 8.16 8.32 8.81
N GLN A 223 8.51 9.27 9.66
CA GLN A 223 7.61 10.27 10.21
C GLN A 223 7.55 11.47 9.26
N GLU A 224 6.56 12.33 9.45
CA GLU A 224 6.37 13.51 8.58
C GLU A 224 7.52 14.53 8.68
N ASP A 225 8.29 14.50 9.76
CA ASP A 225 9.52 15.29 9.92
C ASP A 225 10.77 14.63 9.30
N GLY A 226 10.64 13.44 8.71
CA GLY A 226 11.71 12.68 8.07
C GLY A 226 12.46 11.72 9.00
N LYS A 227 12.13 11.66 10.30
CA LYS A 227 12.72 10.66 11.20
C LYS A 227 12.23 9.25 10.87
N VAL A 228 12.98 8.24 11.27
CA VAL A 228 12.51 6.85 11.19
C VAL A 228 11.34 6.66 12.17
N ALA A 229 10.21 6.15 11.67
CA ALA A 229 9.07 5.72 12.47
C ALA A 229 9.16 4.23 12.79
N GLN A 230 9.61 3.43 11.82
CA GLN A 230 9.73 1.98 11.96
C GLN A 230 10.76 1.42 10.96
N CYS A 231 11.52 0.41 11.36
CA CYS A 231 12.41 -0.32 10.45
C CYS A 231 12.73 -1.73 10.95
N THR A 232 13.37 -2.55 10.11
CA THR A 232 14.08 -3.75 10.57
C THR A 232 15.42 -3.33 11.17
N TYR A 233 15.61 -3.59 12.46
CA TYR A 233 16.78 -3.16 13.21
C TYR A 233 17.96 -4.11 12.99
N THR A 234 19.16 -3.57 12.78
CA THR A 234 20.40 -4.35 12.66
C THR A 234 21.53 -3.69 13.44
N TYR A 235 22.53 -4.50 13.84
CA TYR A 235 23.78 -4.13 14.51
C TYR A 235 23.73 -2.92 15.46
N PRO A 236 23.72 -3.12 16.79
CA PRO A 236 24.03 -2.02 17.70
C PRO A 236 25.53 -1.69 17.60
N LEU A 237 25.87 -0.53 17.03
CA LEU A 237 27.24 0.01 17.08
C LEU A 237 27.70 0.37 18.51
N TYR A 238 26.77 0.40 19.48
CA TYR A 238 27.03 0.67 20.89
C TYR A 238 26.15 -0.21 21.77
N GLN A 239 26.67 -0.59 22.94
CA GLN A 239 26.22 -1.52 24.01
C GLN A 239 24.73 -1.50 24.45
N ASN A 240 23.83 -0.83 23.73
CA ASN A 240 22.43 -0.71 24.05
C ASN A 240 21.62 -1.93 23.55
N LYS A 241 21.61 -3.00 24.36
CA LYS A 241 20.81 -4.22 24.16
C LYS A 241 19.30 -4.02 24.39
N SER A 242 18.76 -2.84 24.12
CA SER A 242 17.34 -2.56 24.41
C SER A 242 16.37 -3.30 23.49
N CYS A 243 16.81 -3.65 22.28
CA CYS A 243 16.00 -4.32 21.26
C CYS A 243 16.79 -5.40 20.54
N LYS A 244 16.11 -6.49 20.17
CA LYS A 244 16.65 -7.62 19.43
C LYS A 244 17.02 -7.21 18.01
N VAL A 245 18.20 -7.62 17.55
CA VAL A 245 18.61 -7.45 16.15
C VAL A 245 17.74 -8.29 15.21
N GLU A 246 17.67 -7.89 13.96
CA GLU A 246 16.88 -8.55 12.91
C GLU A 246 15.39 -8.63 13.25
N SER A 247 14.90 -7.67 14.06
CA SER A 247 13.51 -7.55 14.44
C SER A 247 12.96 -6.18 14.06
N LYS A 248 11.63 -6.07 13.91
CA LYS A 248 10.98 -4.78 13.67
C LYS A 248 11.02 -3.93 14.93
N VAL A 249 11.42 -2.67 14.78
CA VAL A 249 11.42 -1.66 15.84
C VAL A 249 10.63 -0.46 15.37
N SER A 250 9.91 0.20 16.29
CA SER A 250 9.25 1.48 16.07
C SER A 250 9.85 2.55 16.99
N PHE A 251 9.68 3.82 16.62
CA PHE A 251 10.22 4.95 17.34
C PHE A 251 9.14 5.99 17.65
N HIS A 252 9.33 6.70 18.77
CA HIS A 252 8.61 7.92 19.10
C HIS A 252 9.11 9.09 18.25
N ALA A 253 8.38 10.21 18.28
CA ALA A 253 8.79 11.44 17.59
C ALA A 253 10.09 12.06 18.11
N ASN A 254 10.47 11.77 19.35
CA ASN A 254 11.77 12.16 19.90
C ASN A 254 12.89 11.15 19.59
N GLY A 255 12.62 10.10 18.83
CA GLY A 255 13.61 9.12 18.39
C GLY A 255 13.98 8.06 19.44
N PHE A 256 13.31 8.02 20.59
CA PHE A 256 13.39 6.87 21.48
C PHE A 256 12.61 5.68 20.90
N PHE A 257 13.03 4.46 21.27
CA PHE A 257 12.25 3.27 20.93
C PHE A 257 10.83 3.42 21.46
N LYS A 258 9.85 2.97 20.67
CA LYS A 258 8.45 2.90 21.04
C LYS A 258 8.05 1.46 21.25
N ASP A 259 8.28 0.58 20.28
CA ASP A 259 8.01 -0.85 20.39
C ASP A 259 9.17 -1.65 19.78
N CYS A 260 9.55 -2.76 20.43
CA CYS A 260 10.48 -3.73 19.86
C CYS A 260 10.38 -5.09 20.56
N THR A 261 11.18 -6.06 20.13
CA THR A 261 11.36 -7.34 20.82
C THR A 261 12.55 -7.27 21.76
N LEU A 262 12.42 -7.74 23.00
CA LEU A 262 13.54 -7.81 23.93
C LEU A 262 14.53 -8.91 23.52
N PRO A 263 15.85 -8.66 23.53
CA PRO A 263 16.85 -9.69 23.25
C PRO A 263 17.12 -10.62 24.44
N GLU A 264 16.87 -10.15 25.66
CA GLU A 264 17.14 -10.87 26.90
C GLU A 264 16.13 -10.44 27.98
N ASP A 265 16.01 -11.25 29.04
CA ASP A 265 15.15 -10.92 30.17
C ASP A 265 15.63 -9.61 30.81
N LYS A 266 14.70 -8.70 31.09
CA LYS A 266 15.02 -7.34 31.58
C LYS A 266 14.25 -7.02 32.84
N ALA A 267 14.97 -6.78 33.94
CA ALA A 267 14.38 -6.31 35.18
C ALA A 267 13.95 -4.84 35.06
N VAL A 268 12.70 -4.56 35.45
CA VAL A 268 12.10 -3.22 35.50
C VAL A 268 11.32 -3.08 36.80
N GLY A 269 11.91 -2.43 37.80
CA GLY A 269 11.34 -2.37 39.14
C GLY A 269 11.17 -3.78 39.72
N LYS A 270 9.92 -4.17 40.03
CA LYS A 270 9.59 -5.52 40.51
C LYS A 270 9.33 -6.54 39.39
N ALA A 271 9.14 -6.10 38.15
CA ALA A 271 8.86 -6.98 37.03
C ALA A 271 10.15 -7.50 36.40
N VAL A 272 10.12 -8.74 35.91
CA VAL A 272 11.11 -9.25 34.96
C VAL A 272 10.40 -9.40 33.62
N CYS A 273 10.74 -8.54 32.66
CA CYS A 273 10.22 -8.60 31.31
C CYS A 273 10.92 -9.73 30.53
N LYS A 274 10.13 -10.53 29.81
CA LYS A 274 10.55 -11.74 29.12
C LYS A 274 11.34 -11.46 27.85
N ALA A 275 12.45 -12.17 27.65
CA ALA A 275 13.19 -12.26 26.40
C ALA A 275 12.30 -12.74 25.26
N ASP A 276 12.63 -12.32 24.03
CA ASP A 276 11.90 -12.67 22.81
C ASP A 276 10.40 -12.27 22.83
N ALA A 277 9.98 -11.45 23.78
CA ALA A 277 8.63 -10.91 23.86
C ALA A 277 8.59 -9.42 23.43
N PRO A 278 7.44 -8.95 22.93
CA PRO A 278 7.22 -7.53 22.67
C PRO A 278 7.36 -6.69 23.94
N VAL A 279 8.01 -5.55 23.81
CA VAL A 279 8.11 -4.50 24.82
C VAL A 279 7.72 -3.17 24.20
N SER A 280 7.00 -2.35 24.95
CA SER A 280 6.74 -0.96 24.61
C SER A 280 7.46 -0.04 25.58
N TYR A 281 7.96 1.07 25.07
CA TYR A 281 8.68 2.11 25.79
C TYR A 281 7.90 3.41 25.74
N ARG A 282 8.04 4.23 26.77
CA ARG A 282 7.55 5.62 26.81
C ARG A 282 8.51 6.55 26.06
N PRO A 283 8.09 7.80 25.77
CA PRO A 283 8.97 8.79 25.14
C PRO A 283 10.23 9.09 25.97
N ASP A 284 10.22 8.93 27.29
CA ASP A 284 11.40 9.09 28.16
C ASP A 284 12.40 7.90 28.05
N GLY A 285 12.06 6.85 27.30
CA GLY A 285 12.87 5.65 27.15
C GLY A 285 12.67 4.59 28.25
N ALA A 286 11.79 4.84 29.24
CA ALA A 286 11.43 3.84 30.23
C ALA A 286 10.45 2.82 29.65
N VAL A 287 10.44 1.59 30.19
CA VAL A 287 9.49 0.55 29.76
C VAL A 287 8.08 0.93 30.18
N ALA A 288 7.16 0.96 29.22
CA ALA A 288 5.75 1.25 29.40
C ALA A 288 4.91 -0.02 29.56
N SER A 289 5.28 -1.10 28.85
CA SER A 289 4.55 -2.37 28.84
C SER A 289 5.48 -3.51 28.48
N CYS A 290 5.33 -4.67 29.11
CA CYS A 290 6.06 -5.88 28.73
C CYS A 290 5.32 -7.16 29.16
N THR A 291 5.75 -8.30 28.62
CA THR A 291 5.31 -9.63 29.06
C THR A 291 6.18 -10.12 30.21
N LEU A 292 5.59 -10.62 31.30
CA LEU A 292 6.35 -11.13 32.44
C LEU A 292 7.05 -12.47 32.13
N ALA A 293 8.32 -12.60 32.52
CA ALA A 293 9.10 -13.84 32.42
C ALA A 293 8.73 -14.85 33.51
N ALA A 294 8.39 -14.35 34.71
CA ALA A 294 8.09 -15.14 35.89
C ALA A 294 6.89 -14.55 36.66
N PRO A 295 6.22 -15.33 37.53
CA PRO A 295 5.19 -14.80 38.41
C PRO A 295 5.75 -13.65 39.25
N THR A 296 5.03 -12.54 39.31
CA THR A 296 5.47 -11.31 39.99
C THR A 296 4.44 -10.90 41.03
N GLU A 297 4.88 -10.73 42.29
CA GLU A 297 4.03 -10.25 43.37
C GLU A 297 3.94 -8.72 43.33
N LEU A 298 2.75 -8.19 43.04
CA LEU A 298 2.51 -6.76 42.90
C LEU A 298 2.21 -6.10 44.25
N ALA A 299 1.49 -6.82 45.11
CA ALA A 299 1.17 -6.47 46.48
C ALA A 299 1.07 -7.75 47.32
N PRO A 300 1.17 -7.69 48.66
CA PRO A 300 1.04 -8.85 49.52
C PRO A 300 -0.18 -9.70 49.17
N GLY A 301 0.05 -10.95 48.72
CA GLY A 301 -1.00 -11.89 48.33
C GLY A 301 -1.62 -11.66 46.93
N LYS A 302 -1.09 -10.74 46.12
CA LYS A 302 -1.51 -10.49 44.73
C LYS A 302 -0.36 -10.78 43.77
N THR A 303 -0.30 -12.02 43.30
CA THR A 303 0.68 -12.50 42.32
C THR A 303 0.07 -12.49 40.91
N VAL A 304 0.77 -11.87 39.97
CA VAL A 304 0.45 -11.94 38.54
C VAL A 304 1.28 -13.06 37.91
N PRO A 305 0.68 -13.97 37.12
CA PRO A 305 1.41 -15.10 36.55
C PRO A 305 2.37 -14.67 35.43
N ALA A 306 3.37 -15.53 35.16
CA ALA A 306 4.23 -15.40 33.98
C ALA A 306 3.40 -15.36 32.68
N ASN A 307 3.99 -14.83 31.61
CA ASN A 307 3.37 -14.61 30.30
C ASN A 307 2.17 -13.64 30.30
N THR A 308 1.94 -12.92 31.41
CA THR A 308 0.96 -11.84 31.46
C THR A 308 1.56 -10.55 30.92
N ILE A 309 0.80 -9.82 30.10
CA ILE A 309 1.18 -8.48 29.66
C ILE A 309 0.81 -7.48 30.76
N VAL A 310 1.77 -6.66 31.16
CA VAL A 310 1.58 -5.63 32.19
C VAL A 310 1.96 -4.25 31.66
N ASN A 311 1.31 -3.21 32.18
CA ASN A 311 1.72 -1.82 32.01
C ASN A 311 2.53 -1.38 33.24
N ILE A 312 3.52 -0.51 33.03
CA ILE A 312 4.40 0.04 34.05
C ILE A 312 4.34 1.57 33.97
N ASP A 313 3.81 2.20 35.02
CA ASP A 313 3.67 3.66 35.07
C ASP A 313 4.96 4.38 35.45
N GLU A 314 4.92 5.71 35.57
CA GLU A 314 6.08 6.54 35.90
C GLU A 314 6.67 6.25 37.29
N LYS A 315 5.84 5.74 38.20
CA LYS A 315 6.20 5.36 39.57
C LYS A 315 6.58 3.88 39.68
N GLN A 316 6.73 3.18 38.55
CA GLN A 316 6.96 1.73 38.46
C GLN A 316 5.83 0.89 39.08
N VAL A 317 4.62 1.44 39.16
CA VAL A 317 3.43 0.67 39.53
C VAL A 317 3.03 -0.19 38.33
N ILE A 318 2.90 -1.48 38.60
CA ILE A 318 2.56 -2.49 37.59
C ILE A 318 1.06 -2.72 37.62
N THR A 319 0.41 -2.66 36.47
CA THR A 319 -1.01 -3.03 36.30
C THR A 319 -1.13 -4.09 35.21
N VAL A 320 -2.02 -5.07 35.40
CA VAL A 320 -2.29 -6.06 34.35
C VAL A 320 -2.94 -5.34 33.18
N LYS A 321 -2.39 -5.52 31.99
CA LYS A 321 -3.02 -5.02 30.77
C LYS A 321 -4.17 -5.98 30.47
N GLU A 322 -5.37 -5.59 30.87
CA GLU A 322 -6.58 -6.34 30.54
C GLU A 322 -6.64 -6.45 29.02
N ALA A 323 -6.73 -7.69 28.51
CA ALA A 323 -7.03 -7.89 27.10
C ALA A 323 -8.33 -7.15 26.84
N ALA A 324 -8.36 -6.27 25.84
CA ALA A 324 -9.62 -5.67 25.42
C ALA A 324 -10.65 -6.81 25.31
N PRO A 325 -11.84 -6.69 25.94
CA PRO A 325 -12.84 -7.74 25.85
C PRO A 325 -13.00 -8.07 24.37
N PRO A 326 -13.06 -9.36 23.99
CA PRO A 326 -13.22 -9.74 22.60
C PRO A 326 -14.35 -8.88 22.05
N VAL A 327 -14.05 -8.07 21.03
CA VAL A 327 -15.07 -7.27 20.35
C VAL A 327 -16.22 -8.24 20.12
N PRO A 328 -17.42 -7.98 20.67
CA PRO A 328 -18.54 -8.89 20.52
C PRO A 328 -18.63 -9.19 19.04
N VAL A 329 -18.36 -10.45 18.67
CA VAL A 329 -18.57 -10.89 17.30
C VAL A 329 -20.04 -10.62 17.10
N LYS A 330 -20.36 -9.55 16.35
CA LYS A 330 -21.72 -9.22 15.98
C LYS A 330 -22.32 -10.54 15.49
N PRO A 331 -23.35 -11.09 16.17
CA PRO A 331 -23.91 -12.36 15.76
C PRO A 331 -24.18 -12.28 14.27
N ALA A 332 -23.64 -13.24 13.52
CA ALA A 332 -23.98 -13.38 12.12
C ALA A 332 -25.50 -13.26 12.04
N ALA A 333 -25.98 -12.28 11.26
CA ALA A 333 -27.41 -12.08 11.09
C ALA A 333 -28.02 -13.45 10.77
N PRO A 334 -29.10 -13.86 11.46
CA PRO A 334 -29.72 -15.15 11.20
C PRO A 334 -29.98 -15.26 9.70
N ALA A 335 -29.54 -16.35 9.11
CA ALA A 335 -29.75 -16.64 7.70
C ALA A 335 -31.23 -16.38 7.38
N GLN A 336 -31.49 -15.42 6.49
CA GLN A 336 -32.84 -15.20 5.99
C GLN A 336 -33.35 -16.55 5.44
N PRO A 337 -34.54 -17.01 5.85
CA PRO A 337 -35.15 -18.19 5.26
C PRO A 337 -35.23 -18.00 3.75
N ALA A 338 -34.80 -19.02 3.01
CA ALA A 338 -34.93 -19.06 1.56
C ALA A 338 -36.38 -18.72 1.18
N ALA A 339 -36.54 -17.67 0.36
CA ALA A 339 -37.84 -17.30 -0.17
C ALA A 339 -38.42 -18.50 -0.95
N GLN A 340 -39.58 -18.98 -0.52
CA GLN A 340 -40.33 -19.99 -1.25
C GLN A 340 -40.69 -19.44 -2.65
N PRO A 341 -40.53 -20.23 -3.73
CA PRO A 341 -40.94 -19.82 -5.06
C PRO A 341 -42.45 -19.61 -5.10
N ALA A 342 -42.86 -18.48 -5.68
CA ALA A 342 -44.26 -18.14 -5.88
C ALA A 342 -44.97 -19.19 -6.77
N PRO A 343 -46.25 -19.52 -6.49
CA PRO A 343 -46.98 -20.49 -7.29
C PRO A 343 -47.22 -19.94 -8.70
N ALA A 344 -46.94 -20.79 -9.70
CA ALA A 344 -47.24 -20.54 -11.10
C ALA A 344 -48.74 -20.28 -11.28
N LYS A 345 -49.09 -19.10 -11.82
CA LYS A 345 -50.45 -18.86 -12.33
C LYS A 345 -50.61 -19.63 -13.64
N LYS A 346 -51.64 -20.48 -13.67
CA LYS A 346 -52.19 -21.08 -14.89
C LYS A 346 -52.82 -20.03 -15.78
#